data_AF-A0A9W6Z2C5-F1
#
_entry.id   AF-A0A9W6Z2C5-F1
#
_cell.length_a   1.000
_cell.length_b   1.000
_cell.length_c   1.000
_cell.angle_alpha   90.00
_cell.angle_beta   90.00
_cell.angle_gamma   90.00
#
_symmetry.space_group_name_H-M   'P 1'
#
loop_
_entity.id
_entity.type
_entity.pdbx_description
1 polymer ?
#
loop_
_entity_poly.entity_id
_entity_poly.type
_entity_poly.pdbx_seq_one_letter_code
_entity_poly.pdbx_strand_id
1 'polypeptide(L)'
;MTDTAQPTPETAEVKPPFTQRLGKFLWAVWMQYWFYILLAIFIVIARFAPNFARQGGLIRGEYTIGYLAVAIIFFGSGLSMKTKDLLVNMGHWRAHLTVIVLQFLVTSAIMYGFCCAIMKAHNGKISEWMLVGIIVTACCPTTVSSNVVMTRKADGNVLLTLCEVFIGNLLGAFITPALVQMYTVDEFAFGNPANGTSVSRVYRDVMKQLGCSVFVPIFVGQVLQNVWPEQVKWFLVTFKFNKVGSFMLLLIMFSSFSTAFHQHAFTSVSHESIILICFFNFGIYILFTVICFAMSRPKFLFYIFKNEPTESSSKLYRWTYKTFRPFYYNRADTVSVMLCGGAKTAALGVSLVSSQYGSHNPHLGQLLVPLVLYQAEQVLAAGLLTTYMKKWIHAGPDYKAAQEAKRLKEEEEEREKNAVNGTPIDQLKDTQFEEADESLNQSGSSSSKDHAVDSKQKLSSKV
;
A
#
# COMPACT_ATOMS: atom_id res chain seq x y z
N MET A 1 49.94 47.49 25.05
CA MET A 1 49.38 46.46 25.95
C MET A 1 48.40 45.66 25.14
N THR A 2 48.84 44.48 24.68
CA THR A 2 48.10 43.54 23.84
C THR A 2 47.14 42.75 24.73
N ASP A 3 45.84 42.97 24.57
CA ASP A 3 44.80 42.30 25.33
C ASP A 3 44.47 40.95 24.65
N THR A 4 45.09 39.88 25.13
CA THR A 4 44.83 38.51 24.68
C THR A 4 43.53 38.02 25.31
N ALA A 5 42.43 38.04 24.55
CA ALA A 5 41.19 37.38 24.95
C ALA A 5 41.42 35.85 25.05
N GLN A 6 41.26 35.30 26.26
CA GLN A 6 41.25 33.85 26.47
C GLN A 6 39.96 33.25 25.88
N PRO A 7 40.01 32.06 25.24
CA PRO A 7 38.81 31.36 24.80
C PRO A 7 38.07 30.81 26.03
N THR A 8 36.77 31.10 26.11
CA THR A 8 35.85 30.50 27.07
C THR A 8 35.85 28.97 26.95
N PRO A 9 35.84 28.21 28.06
CA PRO A 9 35.81 26.75 27.99
C PRO A 9 34.48 26.30 27.40
N GLU A 10 34.53 25.53 26.31
CA GLU A 10 33.40 24.76 25.80
C GLU A 10 32.77 23.98 26.96
N THR A 11 31.51 24.29 27.26
CA THR A 11 30.71 23.51 28.19
C THR A 11 30.61 22.09 27.64
N ALA A 12 31.38 21.17 28.19
CA ALA A 12 31.29 19.76 27.89
C ALA A 12 29.85 19.30 28.13
N GLU A 13 29.11 18.99 27.05
CA GLU A 13 27.76 18.43 27.14
C GLU A 13 27.80 17.20 28.06
N VAL A 14 27.18 17.30 29.24
CA VAL A 14 27.05 16.19 30.17
C VAL A 14 26.17 15.14 29.51
N LYS A 15 26.85 14.13 28.95
CA LYS A 15 26.24 12.97 28.31
C LYS A 15 25.24 12.32 29.28
N PRO A 16 23.94 12.19 28.92
CA PRO A 16 22.92 11.69 29.85
C PRO A 16 23.25 10.29 30.38
N PRO A 17 22.78 9.91 31.59
CA PRO A 17 23.15 8.66 32.24
C PRO A 17 22.82 7.44 31.36
N PHE A 18 23.63 6.38 31.49
CA PHE A 18 23.53 5.16 30.66
C PHE A 18 22.11 4.56 30.66
N THR A 19 21.40 4.59 31.78
CA THR A 19 20.01 4.12 31.90
C THR A 19 19.03 4.92 31.05
N GLN A 20 19.18 6.25 30.98
CA GLN A 20 18.36 7.08 30.09
C GLN A 20 18.70 6.87 28.63
N ARG A 21 19.98 6.65 28.30
CA ARG A 21 20.41 6.33 26.93
C ARG A 21 19.89 4.97 26.48
N LEU A 22 19.99 3.97 27.35
CA LEU A 22 19.45 2.64 27.11
C LEU A 22 17.93 2.69 26.98
N GLY A 23 17.23 3.42 27.86
CA GLY A 23 15.79 3.63 27.77
C GLY A 23 15.36 4.31 26.46
N LYS A 24 16.04 5.39 26.06
CA LYS A 24 15.80 6.07 24.77
C LYS A 24 16.10 5.16 23.58
N PHE A 25 17.16 4.38 23.63
CA PHE A 25 17.53 3.41 22.60
C PHE A 25 16.48 2.29 22.49
N LEU A 26 16.11 1.65 23.60
CA LEU A 26 15.08 0.60 23.64
C LEU A 26 13.73 1.13 23.17
N TRP A 27 13.36 2.36 23.55
CA TRP A 27 12.15 3.01 23.07
C TRP A 27 12.20 3.28 21.56
N ALA A 28 13.34 3.73 21.03
CA ALA A 28 13.51 3.93 19.60
C ALA A 28 13.41 2.61 18.82
N VAL A 29 14.08 1.55 19.31
CA VAL A 29 14.01 0.19 18.74
C VAL A 29 12.57 -0.33 18.80
N TRP A 30 11.89 -0.20 19.94
CA TRP A 30 10.49 -0.60 20.08
C TRP A 30 9.63 0.14 19.07
N MET A 31 9.69 1.47 19.01
CA MET A 31 8.85 2.25 18.10
C MET A 31 9.10 1.92 16.63
N GLN A 32 10.32 1.51 16.27
CA GLN A 32 10.69 1.11 14.91
C GLN A 32 10.27 -0.33 14.57
N TYR A 33 10.39 -1.26 15.53
CA TYR A 33 10.25 -2.71 15.30
C TYR A 33 9.11 -3.38 16.10
N TRP A 34 8.22 -2.60 16.73
CA TRP A 34 7.13 -3.10 17.59
C TRP A 34 6.30 -4.21 16.95
N PHE A 35 6.02 -4.09 15.64
CA PHE A 35 5.25 -5.08 14.90
C PHE A 35 5.94 -6.45 14.92
N TYR A 36 7.24 -6.51 14.67
CA TYR A 36 8.01 -7.76 14.66
C TYR A 36 8.22 -8.32 16.06
N ILE A 37 8.43 -7.45 17.05
CA ILE A 37 8.57 -7.87 18.45
C ILE A 37 7.27 -8.52 18.92
N LEU A 38 6.12 -7.89 18.67
CA LEU A 38 4.82 -8.48 19.01
C LEU A 38 4.52 -9.75 18.22
N LEU A 39 4.89 -9.80 16.94
CA LEU A 39 4.75 -11.01 16.14
C LEU A 39 5.55 -12.18 16.75
N ALA A 40 6.80 -11.95 17.15
CA ALA A 40 7.63 -12.96 17.80
C ALA A 40 7.01 -13.43 19.12
N ILE A 41 6.52 -12.52 19.95
CA ILE A 41 5.80 -12.84 21.19
C ILE A 41 4.56 -13.70 20.90
N PHE A 42 3.75 -13.33 19.91
CA PHE A 42 2.56 -14.09 19.52
C PHE A 42 2.89 -15.47 18.96
N ILE A 43 3.98 -15.63 18.21
CA ILE A 43 4.46 -16.95 17.76
C ILE A 43 4.83 -17.83 18.96
N VAL A 44 5.56 -17.26 19.94
CA VAL A 44 5.93 -17.98 21.17
C VAL A 44 4.67 -18.39 21.96
N ILE A 45 3.72 -17.47 22.15
CA ILE A 45 2.45 -17.79 22.82
C ILE A 45 1.68 -18.86 22.04
N ALA A 46 1.61 -18.76 20.71
CA ALA A 46 0.93 -19.73 19.87
C ALA A 46 1.55 -21.13 19.96
N ARG A 47 2.87 -21.21 20.19
CA ARG A 47 3.58 -22.49 20.36
C ARG A 47 3.23 -23.18 21.68
N PHE A 48 3.10 -22.42 22.77
CA PHE A 48 2.85 -22.94 24.12
C PHE A 48 1.36 -23.05 24.47
N ALA A 49 0.53 -22.17 23.91
CA ALA A 49 -0.92 -22.14 24.13
C ALA A 49 -1.70 -22.11 22.79
N PRO A 50 -1.50 -23.09 21.88
CA PRO A 50 -2.12 -23.09 20.55
C PRO A 50 -3.65 -23.18 20.60
N ASN A 51 -4.23 -23.77 21.66
CA ASN A 51 -5.68 -23.88 21.84
C ASN A 51 -6.38 -22.54 22.10
N PHE A 52 -5.64 -21.48 22.43
CA PHE A 52 -6.24 -20.20 22.76
C PHE A 52 -6.89 -19.55 21.53
N ALA A 53 -6.07 -19.19 20.53
CA ALA A 53 -6.49 -18.39 19.38
C ALA A 53 -6.69 -19.16 18.07
N ARG A 54 -6.51 -20.49 18.06
CA ARG A 54 -6.76 -21.30 16.85
C ARG A 54 -8.22 -21.26 16.42
N GLN A 55 -8.47 -21.72 15.20
CA GLN A 55 -9.82 -22.05 14.77
C GLN A 55 -10.37 -23.23 15.57
N GLY A 56 -11.59 -23.09 16.09
CA GLY A 56 -12.19 -24.01 17.06
C GLY A 56 -11.53 -23.99 18.45
N GLY A 57 -10.71 -22.97 18.74
CA GLY A 57 -10.06 -22.77 20.03
C GLY A 57 -10.94 -22.08 21.07
N LEU A 58 -10.36 -21.72 22.22
CA LEU A 58 -11.07 -21.13 23.36
C LEU A 58 -11.83 -19.84 22.99
N ILE A 59 -11.18 -18.93 22.27
CA ILE A 59 -11.81 -17.67 21.82
C ILE A 59 -12.52 -17.80 20.48
N ARG A 60 -12.65 -19.03 19.93
CA ARG A 60 -13.16 -19.29 18.57
C ARG A 60 -12.56 -18.33 17.54
N GLY A 61 -11.27 -18.50 17.26
CA GLY A 61 -10.48 -17.61 16.41
C GLY A 61 -11.11 -17.37 15.04
N GLU A 62 -11.88 -18.33 14.51
CA GLU A 62 -12.64 -18.19 13.28
C GLU A 62 -13.61 -17.00 13.29
N TYR A 63 -14.23 -16.68 14.43
CA TYR A 63 -15.18 -15.56 14.56
C TYR A 63 -14.52 -14.31 15.14
N THR A 64 -13.83 -14.43 16.28
CA THR A 64 -13.24 -13.29 16.98
C THR A 64 -12.08 -12.65 16.22
N ILE A 65 -11.35 -13.42 15.43
CA ILE A 65 -10.23 -12.93 14.63
C ILE A 65 -10.63 -12.96 13.15
N GLY A 66 -11.11 -14.09 12.64
CA GLY A 66 -11.43 -14.28 11.22
C GLY A 66 -12.57 -13.38 10.70
N TYR A 67 -13.59 -13.05 11.50
CA TYR A 67 -14.60 -12.08 11.11
C TYR A 67 -14.31 -10.68 11.66
N LEU A 68 -14.12 -10.56 12.98
CA LEU A 68 -14.06 -9.24 13.63
C LEU A 68 -12.76 -8.48 13.30
N ALA A 69 -11.59 -9.10 13.42
CA ALA A 69 -10.32 -8.41 13.13
C ALA A 69 -10.22 -8.03 11.64
N VAL A 70 -10.69 -8.90 10.75
CA VAL A 70 -10.78 -8.65 9.31
C VAL A 70 -11.75 -7.51 9.01
N ALA A 71 -12.93 -7.49 9.64
CA ALA A 71 -13.89 -6.39 9.52
C ALA A 71 -13.29 -5.05 9.96
N ILE A 72 -12.53 -5.00 11.06
CA ILE A 72 -11.87 -3.78 11.53
C ILE A 72 -10.83 -3.27 10.51
N ILE A 73 -10.02 -4.17 9.94
CA ILE A 73 -9.02 -3.81 8.91
C ILE A 73 -9.71 -3.21 7.68
N PHE A 74 -10.75 -3.87 7.19
CA PHE A 74 -11.43 -3.49 5.95
C PHE A 74 -12.36 -2.29 6.13
N PHE A 75 -12.94 -2.10 7.32
CA PHE A 75 -13.56 -0.85 7.73
C PHE A 75 -12.56 0.31 7.66
N GLY A 76 -11.36 0.14 8.22
CA GLY A 76 -10.28 1.12 8.10
C GLY A 76 -9.88 1.43 6.67
N SER A 77 -9.83 0.41 5.81
CA SER A 77 -9.61 0.56 4.37
C SER A 77 -10.69 1.45 3.74
N GLY A 78 -11.96 1.20 4.08
CA GLY A 78 -13.10 2.01 3.64
C GLY A 78 -13.03 3.47 4.11
N LEU A 79 -12.51 3.74 5.31
CA LEU A 79 -12.33 5.10 5.82
C LEU A 79 -11.14 5.84 5.18
N SER A 80 -10.16 5.13 4.63
CA SER A 80 -8.85 5.68 4.30
C SER A 80 -8.81 6.57 3.06
N MET A 81 -9.80 6.49 2.16
CA MET A 81 -9.80 7.25 0.90
C MET A 81 -11.21 7.71 0.52
N LYS A 82 -11.34 8.97 0.07
CA LYS A 82 -12.61 9.51 -0.44
C LYS A 82 -12.94 8.87 -1.78
N THR A 83 -14.22 8.66 -2.08
CA THR A 83 -14.62 8.07 -3.36
C THR A 83 -14.22 8.94 -4.56
N LYS A 84 -14.17 10.27 -4.40
CA LYS A 84 -13.68 11.18 -5.45
C LYS A 84 -12.22 10.90 -5.82
N ASP A 85 -11.37 10.68 -4.82
CA ASP A 85 -9.95 10.39 -5.04
C ASP A 85 -9.78 9.01 -5.70
N LEU A 86 -10.60 8.03 -5.31
CA LEU A 86 -10.66 6.73 -5.97
C LEU A 86 -11.03 6.89 -7.45
N LEU A 87 -12.11 7.60 -7.75
CA LEU A 87 -12.61 7.78 -9.13
C LEU A 87 -11.62 8.55 -10.01
N VAL A 88 -10.93 9.56 -9.48
CA VAL A 88 -9.87 10.26 -10.21
C VAL A 88 -8.71 9.31 -10.52
N ASN A 89 -8.30 8.50 -9.55
CA ASN A 89 -7.18 7.59 -9.73
C ASN A 89 -7.53 6.35 -10.57
N MET A 90 -8.80 5.98 -10.70
CA MET A 90 -9.27 4.94 -11.64
C MET A 90 -8.90 5.25 -13.10
N GLY A 91 -8.61 6.51 -13.43
CA GLY A 91 -8.08 6.91 -14.73
C GLY A 91 -6.72 6.27 -15.07
N HIS A 92 -5.98 5.77 -14.07
CA HIS A 92 -4.72 5.02 -14.25
C HIS A 92 -4.94 3.55 -14.60
N TRP A 93 -5.94 3.24 -15.45
CA TRP A 93 -6.32 1.87 -15.80
C TRP A 93 -5.16 0.97 -16.26
N ARG A 94 -4.12 1.55 -16.89
CA ARG A 94 -2.90 0.83 -17.29
C ARG A 94 -2.13 0.28 -16.10
N ALA A 95 -1.95 1.10 -15.06
CA ALA A 95 -1.29 0.69 -13.83
C ALA A 95 -2.11 -0.39 -13.12
N HIS A 96 -3.43 -0.19 -13.02
CA HIS A 96 -4.35 -1.19 -12.45
C HIS A 96 -4.24 -2.54 -13.17
N LEU A 97 -4.32 -2.54 -14.50
CA LEU A 97 -4.17 -3.75 -15.30
C LEU A 97 -2.81 -4.43 -15.08
N THR A 98 -1.73 -3.64 -15.06
CA THR A 98 -0.37 -4.16 -14.86
C THR A 98 -0.25 -4.83 -13.50
N VAL A 99 -0.72 -4.17 -12.44
CA VAL A 99 -0.67 -4.69 -11.07
C VAL A 99 -1.55 -5.92 -10.92
N ILE A 100 -2.78 -5.91 -11.44
CA ILE A 100 -3.70 -7.06 -11.38
C ILE A 100 -3.09 -8.28 -12.09
N VAL A 101 -2.53 -8.12 -13.29
CA VAL A 101 -1.90 -9.21 -14.04
C VAL A 101 -0.68 -9.74 -13.30
N LEU A 102 0.19 -8.86 -12.80
CA LEU A 102 1.34 -9.26 -11.98
C LEU A 102 0.90 -10.02 -10.73
N GLN A 103 -0.06 -9.46 -10.00
CA GLN A 103 -0.53 -9.94 -8.71
C GLN A 103 -1.31 -11.24 -8.79
N PHE A 104 -2.16 -11.44 -9.79
CA PHE A 104 -3.02 -12.62 -9.84
C PHE A 104 -2.63 -13.66 -10.86
N LEU A 105 -1.93 -13.30 -11.93
CA LEU A 105 -1.61 -14.25 -13.00
C LEU A 105 -0.12 -14.60 -13.01
N VAL A 106 0.77 -13.61 -13.03
CA VAL A 106 2.22 -13.86 -13.14
C VAL A 106 2.75 -14.52 -11.87
N THR A 107 2.46 -13.95 -10.70
CA THR A 107 2.94 -14.51 -9.43
C THR A 107 2.37 -15.90 -9.16
N SER A 108 1.07 -16.12 -9.36
CA SER A 108 0.46 -17.45 -9.15
C SER A 108 0.98 -18.49 -10.14
N ALA A 109 1.16 -18.14 -11.42
CA ALA A 109 1.66 -19.07 -12.43
C ALA A 109 3.11 -19.49 -12.15
N ILE A 110 3.97 -18.55 -11.75
CA ILE A 110 5.35 -18.85 -11.37
C ILE A 110 5.38 -19.76 -10.14
N MET A 111 4.61 -19.45 -9.10
CA MET A 111 4.55 -20.28 -7.89
C MET A 111 3.98 -21.66 -8.18
N TYR A 112 2.95 -21.76 -9.02
CA TYR A 112 2.40 -23.04 -9.46
C TYR A 112 3.46 -23.87 -10.19
N GLY A 113 4.22 -23.26 -11.10
CA GLY A 113 5.35 -23.92 -11.77
C GLY A 113 6.39 -24.49 -10.80
N PHE A 114 6.75 -23.73 -9.76
CA PHE A 114 7.62 -24.22 -8.69
C PHE A 114 6.99 -25.38 -7.92
N CYS A 115 5.71 -25.30 -7.54
CA CYS A 115 5.01 -26.38 -6.85
C CYS A 115 4.95 -27.66 -7.70
N CYS A 116 4.67 -27.57 -9.00
CA CYS A 116 4.73 -28.70 -9.92
C CYS A 116 6.13 -29.32 -10.02
N ALA A 117 7.17 -28.48 -10.08
CA ALA A 117 8.55 -28.96 -10.11
C ALA A 117 8.94 -29.68 -8.81
N ILE A 118 8.52 -29.16 -7.65
CA ILE A 118 8.76 -29.79 -6.35
C ILE A 118 7.99 -31.11 -6.23
N MET A 119 6.72 -31.14 -6.66
CA MET A 119 5.91 -32.36 -6.66
C MET A 119 6.58 -33.48 -7.48
N LYS A 120 7.01 -33.16 -8.71
CA LYS A 120 7.68 -34.12 -9.60
C LYS A 120 9.04 -34.58 -9.11
N ALA A 121 9.73 -33.78 -8.29
CA ALA A 121 11.01 -34.18 -7.71
C ALA A 121 10.86 -35.32 -6.67
N HIS A 122 9.64 -35.62 -6.19
CA HIS A 122 9.31 -36.75 -5.30
C HIS A 122 10.25 -36.94 -4.11
N ASN A 123 10.80 -35.86 -3.56
CA ASN A 123 11.76 -35.93 -2.46
C ASN A 123 11.10 -36.13 -1.08
N GLY A 124 9.77 -36.04 -0.98
CA GLY A 124 8.99 -36.21 0.25
C GLY A 124 9.29 -35.18 1.36
N LYS A 125 10.10 -34.17 1.07
CA LYS A 125 10.60 -33.22 2.09
C LYS A 125 9.60 -32.13 2.44
N ILE A 126 8.65 -31.85 1.55
CA ILE A 126 7.59 -30.85 1.72
C ILE A 126 6.25 -31.56 1.57
N SER A 127 5.35 -31.37 2.54
CA SER A 127 4.01 -31.96 2.49
C SER A 127 3.23 -31.43 1.29
N GLU A 128 2.47 -32.31 0.63
CA GLU A 128 1.66 -31.94 -0.54
C GLU A 128 0.64 -30.83 -0.22
N TRP A 129 0.03 -30.85 0.97
CA TRP A 129 -0.87 -29.79 1.44
C TRP A 129 -0.16 -28.46 1.69
N MET A 130 1.13 -28.48 2.01
CA MET A 130 1.95 -27.27 2.10
C MET A 130 2.14 -26.65 0.71
N LEU A 131 2.32 -27.47 -0.33
CA LEU A 131 2.40 -26.99 -1.72
C LEU A 131 1.08 -26.38 -2.17
N VAL A 132 -0.06 -26.96 -1.79
CA VAL A 132 -1.39 -26.34 -1.99
C VAL A 132 -1.47 -25.00 -1.26
N GLY A 133 -0.97 -24.92 -0.02
CA GLY A 133 -0.87 -23.67 0.74
C GLY A 133 -0.04 -22.60 0.03
N ILE A 134 1.05 -22.98 -0.63
CA ILE A 134 1.87 -22.07 -1.45
C ILE A 134 1.06 -21.56 -2.66
N ILE A 135 0.34 -22.45 -3.36
CA ILE A 135 -0.52 -22.08 -4.50
C ILE A 135 -1.61 -21.09 -4.05
N VAL A 136 -2.31 -21.39 -2.96
CA VAL A 136 -3.37 -20.53 -2.42
C VAL A 136 -2.80 -19.18 -2.00
N THR A 137 -1.64 -19.16 -1.34
CA THR A 137 -0.91 -17.93 -0.98
C THR A 137 -0.61 -17.08 -2.20
N ALA A 138 -0.13 -17.70 -3.29
CA ALA A 138 0.19 -17.01 -4.52
C ALA A 138 -1.04 -16.44 -5.23
N CYS A 139 -2.22 -17.05 -5.04
CA CYS A 139 -3.49 -16.55 -5.56
C CYS A 139 -4.10 -15.43 -4.71
N CYS A 140 -3.60 -15.16 -3.51
CA CYS A 140 -4.15 -14.15 -2.61
C CYS A 140 -3.87 -12.70 -3.10
N PRO A 141 -4.72 -11.74 -2.72
CA PRO A 141 -4.55 -10.34 -3.08
C PRO A 141 -3.43 -9.63 -2.29
N THR A 142 -3.15 -8.38 -2.62
CA THR A 142 -2.07 -7.58 -2.01
C THR A 142 -2.42 -6.94 -0.67
N THR A 143 -1.42 -6.51 0.09
CA THR A 143 -1.57 -6.00 1.47
C THR A 143 -2.12 -4.59 1.55
N VAL A 144 -3.02 -4.34 2.52
CA VAL A 144 -3.57 -3.00 2.74
C VAL A 144 -2.59 -2.08 3.47
N SER A 145 -2.09 -2.51 4.63
CA SER A 145 -1.33 -1.63 5.53
C SER A 145 0.13 -1.47 5.13
N SER A 146 0.86 -2.57 4.94
CA SER A 146 2.31 -2.54 4.69
C SER A 146 2.66 -1.83 3.39
N ASN A 147 1.94 -2.08 2.29
CA ASN A 147 2.22 -1.43 1.02
C ASN A 147 2.09 0.10 1.13
N VAL A 148 1.01 0.61 1.71
CA VAL A 148 0.79 2.05 1.89
C VAL A 148 1.87 2.68 2.76
N VAL A 149 2.26 2.02 3.85
CA VAL A 149 3.32 2.51 4.74
C VAL A 149 4.68 2.55 4.03
N MET A 150 5.03 1.50 3.29
CA MET A 150 6.32 1.43 2.58
C MET A 150 6.36 2.38 1.39
N THR A 151 5.28 2.51 0.61
CA THR A 151 5.18 3.51 -0.46
C THR A 151 5.38 4.91 0.10
N ARG A 152 4.73 5.24 1.21
CA ARG A 152 4.91 6.55 1.85
C ARG A 152 6.34 6.78 2.32
N LYS A 153 6.99 5.77 2.90
CA LYS A 153 8.40 5.86 3.32
C LYS A 153 9.36 6.00 2.13
N ALA A 154 9.02 5.41 0.99
CA ALA A 154 9.78 5.51 -0.25
C ALA A 154 9.56 6.83 -1.00
N ASP A 155 8.63 7.69 -0.56
CA ASP A 155 8.12 8.85 -1.31
C ASP A 155 7.52 8.46 -2.69
N GLY A 156 6.91 7.28 -2.76
CA GLY A 156 6.20 6.79 -3.95
C GLY A 156 4.75 7.30 -4.05
N ASN A 157 4.01 6.84 -5.07
CA ASN A 157 2.63 7.25 -5.30
C ASN A 157 1.65 6.55 -4.33
N VAL A 158 1.40 7.19 -3.20
CA VAL A 158 0.51 6.67 -2.15
C VAL A 158 -0.94 6.53 -2.63
N LEU A 159 -1.42 7.43 -3.49
CA LEU A 159 -2.80 7.40 -4.00
C LEU A 159 -3.01 6.21 -4.94
N LEU A 160 -2.07 5.99 -5.86
CA LEU A 160 -2.07 4.80 -6.72
C LEU A 160 -2.03 3.53 -5.87
N THR A 161 -1.12 3.47 -4.89
CA THR A 161 -1.03 2.33 -3.97
C THR A 161 -2.35 2.05 -3.25
N LEU A 162 -3.04 3.07 -2.73
CA LEU A 162 -4.34 2.91 -2.09
C LEU A 162 -5.40 2.35 -3.07
N CYS A 163 -5.38 2.80 -4.32
CA CYS A 163 -6.28 2.29 -5.36
C CYS A 163 -5.98 0.83 -5.71
N GLU A 164 -4.70 0.48 -5.92
CA GLU A 164 -4.29 -0.90 -6.23
C GLU A 164 -4.67 -1.88 -5.11
N VAL A 165 -4.44 -1.46 -3.88
CA VAL A 165 -4.84 -2.21 -2.70
C VAL A 165 -6.36 -2.41 -2.66
N PHE A 166 -7.13 -1.35 -2.87
CA PHE A 166 -8.59 -1.42 -2.84
C PHE A 166 -9.13 -2.34 -3.94
N ILE A 167 -8.75 -2.08 -5.20
CA ILE A 167 -9.17 -2.85 -6.38
C ILE A 167 -8.72 -4.30 -6.25
N GLY A 168 -7.46 -4.54 -5.90
CA GLY A 168 -6.89 -5.86 -5.75
C GLY A 168 -7.57 -6.70 -4.66
N ASN A 169 -7.87 -6.11 -3.50
CA ASN A 169 -8.58 -6.84 -2.43
C ASN A 169 -10.06 -7.08 -2.77
N LEU A 170 -10.73 -6.13 -3.44
CA LEU A 170 -12.11 -6.30 -3.90
C LEU A 170 -12.21 -7.43 -4.94
N LEU A 171 -11.37 -7.39 -5.98
CA LEU A 171 -11.36 -8.40 -7.03
C LEU A 171 -10.83 -9.75 -6.52
N GLY A 172 -9.87 -9.76 -5.60
CA GLY A 172 -9.29 -10.97 -5.01
C GLY A 172 -10.32 -11.87 -4.34
N ALA A 173 -11.38 -11.30 -3.77
CA ALA A 173 -12.50 -12.06 -3.22
C ALA A 173 -13.16 -13.02 -4.24
N PHE A 174 -13.12 -12.68 -5.53
CA PHE A 174 -13.70 -13.47 -6.62
C PHE A 174 -12.64 -14.22 -7.41
N ILE A 175 -11.49 -13.58 -7.67
CA ILE A 175 -10.40 -14.12 -8.48
C ILE A 175 -9.65 -15.22 -7.72
N THR A 176 -9.38 -15.06 -6.43
CA THR A 176 -8.60 -16.04 -5.67
C THR A 176 -9.25 -17.42 -5.68
N PRO A 177 -10.56 -17.59 -5.35
CA PRO A 177 -11.18 -18.91 -5.45
C PRO A 177 -11.14 -19.49 -6.86
N ALA A 178 -11.36 -18.67 -7.90
CA ALA A 178 -11.29 -19.14 -9.29
C ALA A 178 -9.91 -19.68 -9.65
N LEU A 179 -8.84 -18.98 -9.27
CA LEU A 179 -7.47 -19.39 -9.54
C LEU A 179 -7.09 -20.63 -8.73
N VAL A 180 -7.47 -20.71 -7.46
CA VAL A 180 -7.26 -21.90 -6.65
C VAL A 180 -7.91 -23.10 -7.32
N GLN A 181 -9.21 -22.99 -7.68
CA GLN A 181 -9.93 -24.04 -8.39
C GLN A 181 -9.22 -24.46 -9.68
N MET A 182 -8.69 -23.50 -10.46
CA MET A 182 -7.98 -23.75 -11.72
C MET A 182 -6.64 -24.48 -11.50
N TYR A 183 -5.84 -24.07 -10.53
CA TYR A 183 -4.52 -24.69 -10.27
C TYR A 183 -4.63 -26.04 -9.54
N THR A 184 -5.78 -26.35 -8.93
CA THR A 184 -6.01 -27.61 -8.21
C THR A 184 -6.86 -28.61 -8.99
N VAL A 185 -6.78 -28.66 -10.33
CA VAL A 185 -7.55 -29.65 -11.13
C VAL A 185 -6.78 -30.96 -11.36
N ASP A 186 -5.47 -30.89 -11.59
CA ASP A 186 -4.66 -32.04 -12.01
C ASP A 186 -3.87 -32.64 -10.83
N GLU A 187 -2.54 -32.46 -10.81
CA GLU A 187 -1.60 -32.96 -9.79
C GLU A 187 -1.99 -32.59 -8.35
N PHE A 188 -2.79 -31.52 -8.18
CA PHE A 188 -3.24 -31.01 -6.90
C PHE A 188 -4.75 -31.22 -6.66
N ALA A 189 -5.40 -32.14 -7.36
CA ALA A 189 -6.84 -32.42 -7.25
C ALA A 189 -7.30 -32.72 -5.82
N PHE A 190 -6.47 -33.42 -5.03
CA PHE A 190 -6.76 -33.71 -3.62
C PHE A 190 -6.93 -32.42 -2.79
N GLY A 191 -6.23 -31.34 -3.16
CA GLY A 191 -6.23 -30.05 -2.51
C GLY A 191 -7.27 -29.06 -3.06
N ASN A 192 -8.14 -29.50 -3.96
CA ASN A 192 -9.18 -28.64 -4.52
C ASN A 192 -10.28 -28.36 -3.47
N PRO A 193 -10.61 -27.09 -3.17
CA PRO A 193 -11.61 -26.80 -2.14
C PRO A 193 -13.02 -27.27 -2.50
N ALA A 194 -13.32 -27.47 -3.80
CA ALA A 194 -14.57 -28.09 -4.24
C ALA A 194 -14.54 -29.63 -4.25
N ASN A 195 -13.42 -30.27 -3.89
CA ASN A 195 -13.33 -31.73 -3.85
C ASN A 195 -14.30 -32.31 -2.82
N GLY A 196 -15.10 -33.31 -3.22
CA GLY A 196 -16.18 -33.87 -2.40
C GLY A 196 -17.37 -32.94 -2.15
N THR A 197 -17.39 -31.74 -2.75
CA THR A 197 -18.51 -30.78 -2.66
C THR A 197 -18.82 -30.17 -4.03
N SER A 198 -19.10 -28.87 -4.11
CA SER A 198 -19.37 -28.17 -5.36
C SER A 198 -18.78 -26.76 -5.35
N VAL A 199 -18.38 -26.28 -6.52
CA VAL A 199 -17.87 -24.91 -6.70
C VAL A 199 -18.88 -23.87 -6.20
N SER A 200 -20.18 -24.12 -6.40
CA SER A 200 -21.25 -23.25 -5.90
C SER A 200 -21.25 -23.13 -4.37
N ARG A 201 -21.00 -24.24 -3.65
CA ARG A 201 -20.88 -24.20 -2.18
C ARG A 201 -19.67 -23.39 -1.74
N VAL A 202 -18.51 -23.62 -2.36
CA VAL A 202 -17.27 -22.86 -2.07
C VAL A 202 -17.52 -21.35 -2.25
N TYR A 203 -18.09 -20.93 -3.38
CA TYR A 203 -18.40 -19.52 -3.61
C TYR A 203 -19.44 -18.98 -2.62
N ARG A 204 -20.45 -19.77 -2.24
CA ARG A 204 -21.43 -19.36 -1.22
C ARG A 204 -20.75 -19.06 0.11
N ASP A 205 -19.85 -19.93 0.55
CA ASP A 205 -19.16 -19.79 1.85
C ASP A 205 -18.16 -18.63 1.83
N VAL A 206 -17.42 -18.47 0.72
CA VAL A 206 -16.55 -17.30 0.49
C VAL A 206 -17.37 -16.01 0.50
N MET A 207 -18.47 -15.93 -0.26
CA MET A 207 -19.30 -14.72 -0.32
C MET A 207 -19.96 -14.39 1.02
N LYS A 208 -20.34 -15.40 1.81
CA LYS A 208 -20.84 -15.19 3.18
C LYS A 208 -19.76 -14.59 4.06
N GLN A 209 -18.58 -15.20 4.11
CA GLN A 209 -17.51 -14.73 4.98
C GLN A 209 -17.00 -13.35 4.56
N LEU A 210 -16.67 -13.18 3.27
CA LEU A 210 -16.15 -11.92 2.75
C LEU A 210 -17.21 -10.82 2.69
N GLY A 211 -18.47 -11.18 2.42
CA GLY A 211 -19.60 -10.24 2.50
C GLY A 211 -19.66 -9.59 3.87
N CYS A 212 -19.64 -10.39 4.94
CA CYS A 212 -19.73 -9.89 6.32
C CYS A 212 -18.44 -9.25 6.83
N SER A 213 -17.26 -9.76 6.47
CA SER A 213 -15.97 -9.31 7.04
C SER A 213 -15.18 -8.34 6.16
N VAL A 214 -15.53 -8.18 4.89
CA VAL A 214 -14.80 -7.34 3.93
C VAL A 214 -15.74 -6.32 3.29
N PHE A 215 -16.76 -6.77 2.57
CA PHE A 215 -17.58 -5.87 1.74
C PHE A 215 -18.47 -4.95 2.57
N VAL A 216 -19.21 -5.48 3.55
CA VAL A 216 -20.05 -4.68 4.44
C VAL A 216 -19.19 -3.65 5.20
N PRO A 217 -18.07 -4.02 5.87
CA PRO A 217 -17.21 -3.05 6.55
C PRO A 217 -16.62 -1.98 5.62
N ILE A 218 -16.13 -2.35 4.43
CA ILE A 218 -15.64 -1.37 3.44
C ILE A 218 -16.75 -0.40 3.06
N PHE A 219 -17.94 -0.91 2.75
CA PHE A 219 -19.08 -0.11 2.32
C PHE A 219 -19.47 0.89 3.41
N VAL A 220 -19.63 0.43 4.66
CA VAL A 220 -19.92 1.30 5.80
C VAL A 220 -18.82 2.36 5.97
N GLY A 221 -17.55 1.97 5.88
CA GLY A 221 -16.42 2.91 5.93
C GLY A 221 -16.47 3.98 4.83
N GLN A 222 -16.77 3.59 3.59
CA GLN A 222 -16.90 4.52 2.47
C GLN A 222 -18.09 5.47 2.63
N VAL A 223 -19.23 4.98 3.12
CA VAL A 223 -20.39 5.84 3.43
C VAL A 223 -20.00 6.88 4.47
N LEU A 224 -19.37 6.48 5.58
CA LEU A 224 -18.92 7.42 6.61
C LEU A 224 -17.90 8.43 6.09
N GLN A 225 -16.94 7.99 5.28
CA GLN A 225 -15.90 8.86 4.71
C GLN A 225 -16.46 9.92 3.76
N ASN A 226 -17.57 9.63 3.07
CA ASN A 226 -18.20 10.56 2.15
C ASN A 226 -19.23 11.47 2.84
N VAL A 227 -19.95 10.98 3.86
CA VAL A 227 -20.97 11.76 4.58
C VAL A 227 -20.33 12.66 5.65
N TRP A 228 -19.31 12.17 6.37
CA TRP A 228 -18.66 12.87 7.49
C TRP A 228 -17.12 12.88 7.36
N PRO A 229 -16.55 13.48 6.30
CA PRO A 229 -15.12 13.40 6.01
C PRO A 229 -14.23 14.04 7.11
N GLU A 230 -14.71 15.08 7.79
CA GLU A 230 -13.94 15.76 8.84
C GLU A 230 -13.87 14.92 10.13
N GLN A 231 -15.01 14.35 10.53
CA GLN A 231 -15.12 13.45 11.67
C GLN A 231 -14.31 12.18 11.44
N VAL A 232 -14.32 11.63 10.22
CA VAL A 232 -13.48 10.47 9.89
C VAL A 232 -12.00 10.85 9.92
N LYS A 233 -11.61 11.99 9.36
CA LYS A 233 -10.23 12.48 9.46
C LYS A 233 -9.79 12.62 10.92
N TRP A 234 -10.62 13.22 11.76
CA TRP A 234 -10.37 13.32 13.20
C TRP A 234 -10.23 11.94 13.84
N PHE A 235 -11.15 11.01 13.58
CA PHE A 235 -11.13 9.66 14.13
C PHE A 235 -9.85 8.90 13.74
N LEU A 236 -9.49 8.91 12.46
CA LEU A 236 -8.31 8.22 11.94
C LEU A 236 -7.01 8.75 12.56
N VAL A 237 -6.91 10.06 12.78
CA VAL A 237 -5.73 10.72 13.36
C VAL A 237 -5.67 10.52 14.87
N THR A 238 -6.76 10.83 15.59
CA THR A 238 -6.84 10.79 17.06
C THR A 238 -6.60 9.39 17.60
N PHE A 239 -7.29 8.39 17.04
CA PHE A 239 -7.15 6.99 17.46
C PHE A 239 -5.99 6.27 16.77
N LYS A 240 -5.26 6.95 15.88
CA LYS A 240 -4.18 6.36 15.06
C LYS A 240 -4.63 5.05 14.43
N PHE A 241 -5.82 5.04 13.82
CA PHE A 241 -6.53 3.82 13.41
C PHE A 241 -5.71 2.91 12.48
N ASN A 242 -4.81 3.49 11.69
CA ASN A 242 -3.84 2.72 10.88
C ASN A 242 -3.02 1.72 11.70
N LYS A 243 -2.66 2.06 12.95
CA LYS A 243 -1.96 1.15 13.87
C LYS A 243 -2.86 0.03 14.39
N VAL A 244 -4.16 0.32 14.58
CA VAL A 244 -5.15 -0.70 14.96
C VAL A 244 -5.23 -1.77 13.87
N GLY A 245 -5.27 -1.38 12.60
CA GLY A 245 -5.21 -2.32 11.48
C GLY A 245 -3.96 -3.22 11.50
N SER A 246 -2.78 -2.66 11.81
CA SER A 246 -1.55 -3.44 11.98
C SER A 246 -1.62 -4.41 13.17
N PHE A 247 -2.28 -4.03 14.27
CA PHE A 247 -2.49 -4.92 15.41
C PHE A 247 -3.49 -6.04 15.09
N MET A 248 -4.57 -5.75 14.37
CA MET A 248 -5.51 -6.76 13.89
C MET A 248 -4.83 -7.77 12.97
N LEU A 249 -3.90 -7.33 12.12
CA LEU A 249 -3.08 -8.23 11.31
C LEU A 249 -2.23 -9.17 12.19
N LEU A 250 -1.66 -8.68 13.29
CA LEU A 250 -0.94 -9.52 14.25
C LEU A 250 -1.86 -10.57 14.90
N LEU A 251 -3.10 -10.22 15.23
CA LEU A 251 -4.08 -11.20 15.73
C LEU A 251 -4.39 -12.29 14.69
N ILE A 252 -4.52 -11.91 13.42
CA ILE A 252 -4.74 -12.87 12.32
C ILE A 252 -3.55 -13.82 12.21
N MET A 253 -2.32 -13.29 12.22
CA MET A 253 -1.12 -14.12 12.22
C MET A 253 -1.06 -15.02 13.46
N PHE A 254 -1.39 -14.49 14.64
CA PHE A 254 -1.45 -15.25 15.88
C PHE A 254 -2.43 -16.43 15.81
N SER A 255 -3.63 -16.22 15.27
CA SER A 255 -4.62 -17.29 15.09
C SER A 255 -4.15 -18.36 14.10
N SER A 256 -3.53 -17.93 12.99
CA SER A 256 -2.97 -18.85 11.99
C SER A 256 -1.81 -19.67 12.53
N PHE A 257 -0.85 -19.05 13.23
CA PHE A 257 0.23 -19.77 13.90
C PHE A 257 -0.31 -20.72 14.97
N SER A 258 -1.31 -20.31 15.77
CA SER A 258 -1.94 -21.16 16.77
C SER A 258 -2.57 -22.40 16.13
N THR A 259 -3.25 -22.23 15.00
CA THR A 259 -3.83 -23.33 14.22
C THR A 259 -2.74 -24.24 13.66
N ALA A 260 -1.67 -23.67 13.08
CA ALA A 260 -0.55 -24.41 12.53
C ALA A 260 0.23 -25.22 13.58
N PHE A 261 0.48 -24.66 14.77
CA PHE A 261 1.11 -25.38 15.86
C PHE A 261 0.21 -26.47 16.43
N HIS A 262 -1.10 -26.22 16.57
CA HIS A 262 -2.06 -27.22 17.02
C HIS A 262 -2.12 -28.43 16.08
N GLN A 263 -2.11 -28.18 14.77
CA GLN A 263 -2.17 -29.24 13.75
C GLN A 263 -0.78 -29.79 13.39
N HIS A 264 0.26 -29.49 14.18
CA HIS A 264 1.60 -30.01 13.97
C HIS A 264 2.17 -29.71 12.58
N ALA A 265 1.74 -28.61 11.95
CA ALA A 265 2.10 -28.28 10.57
C ALA A 265 3.62 -28.04 10.41
N PHE A 266 4.26 -27.40 11.39
CA PHE A 266 5.72 -27.19 11.38
C PHE A 266 6.52 -28.47 11.69
N THR A 267 5.98 -29.39 12.50
CA THR A 267 6.65 -30.65 12.81
C THR A 267 6.40 -31.73 11.74
N SER A 268 5.41 -31.53 10.86
CA SER A 268 5.14 -32.37 9.70
C SER A 268 6.14 -32.17 8.55
N VAL A 269 7.04 -31.20 8.69
CA VAL A 269 8.02 -30.80 7.68
C VAL A 269 9.41 -30.80 8.32
N SER A 270 10.43 -31.25 7.60
CA SER A 270 11.81 -31.27 8.11
C SER A 270 12.31 -29.84 8.44
N HIS A 271 13.22 -29.70 9.41
CA HIS A 271 13.76 -28.39 9.79
C HIS A 271 14.49 -27.74 8.61
N GLU A 272 15.15 -28.55 7.80
CA GLU A 272 15.83 -28.17 6.57
C GLU A 272 14.85 -27.59 5.54
N SER A 273 13.68 -28.21 5.40
CA SER A 273 12.60 -27.74 4.52
C SER A 273 12.03 -26.40 4.99
N ILE A 274 11.90 -26.17 6.30
CA ILE A 274 11.44 -24.86 6.81
C ILE A 274 12.45 -23.77 6.49
N ILE A 275 13.74 -24.03 6.72
CA ILE A 275 14.81 -23.08 6.40
C ILE A 275 14.79 -22.78 4.89
N LEU A 276 14.67 -23.80 4.05
CA LEU A 276 14.56 -23.65 2.60
C LEU A 276 13.33 -22.82 2.21
N ILE A 277 12.17 -23.05 2.83
CA ILE A 277 10.94 -22.27 2.58
C ILE A 277 11.15 -20.79 2.93
N CYS A 278 11.81 -20.48 4.05
CA CYS A 278 12.10 -19.08 4.42
C CYS A 278 13.04 -18.41 3.40
N PHE A 279 14.11 -19.08 2.96
CA PHE A 279 14.98 -18.51 1.93
C PHE A 279 14.28 -18.39 0.57
N PHE A 280 13.45 -19.36 0.23
CA PHE A 280 12.66 -19.37 -0.99
C PHE A 280 11.63 -18.25 -1.02
N ASN A 281 10.87 -18.04 0.07
CA ASN A 281 9.89 -16.97 0.20
C ASN A 281 10.55 -15.58 0.12
N PHE A 282 11.65 -15.37 0.83
CA PHE A 282 12.42 -14.14 0.72
C PHE A 282 12.94 -13.91 -0.71
N GLY A 283 13.55 -14.94 -1.30
CA GLY A 283 14.08 -14.90 -2.67
C GLY A 283 13.00 -14.64 -3.72
N ILE A 284 11.85 -15.30 -3.62
CA ILE A 284 10.76 -15.13 -4.57
C ILE A 284 10.10 -13.75 -4.44
N TYR A 285 10.00 -13.18 -3.24
CA TYR A 285 9.53 -11.81 -3.07
C TYR A 285 10.46 -10.81 -3.78
N ILE A 286 11.78 -10.98 -3.66
CA ILE A 286 12.75 -10.16 -4.39
C ILE A 286 12.61 -10.39 -5.91
N LEU A 287 12.47 -11.63 -6.36
CA LEU A 287 12.26 -11.96 -7.77
C LEU A 287 11.00 -11.27 -8.31
N PHE A 288 9.87 -11.35 -7.61
CA PHE A 288 8.65 -10.67 -8.02
C PHE A 288 8.80 -9.16 -8.02
N THR A 289 9.53 -8.59 -7.07
CA THR A 289 9.85 -7.17 -7.06
C THR A 289 10.65 -6.77 -8.31
N VAL A 290 11.63 -7.59 -8.73
CA VAL A 290 12.42 -7.38 -9.95
C VAL A 290 11.56 -7.53 -11.21
N ILE A 291 10.68 -8.53 -11.27
CA ILE A 291 9.74 -8.71 -12.38
C ILE A 291 8.80 -7.50 -12.48
N CYS A 292 8.24 -7.05 -11.37
CA CYS A 292 7.41 -5.84 -11.31
C CYS A 292 8.18 -4.62 -11.81
N PHE A 293 9.44 -4.45 -11.39
CA PHE A 293 10.30 -3.37 -11.89
C PHE A 293 10.51 -3.46 -13.40
N ALA A 294 10.88 -4.63 -13.93
CA ALA A 294 11.12 -4.85 -15.34
C ALA A 294 9.86 -4.60 -16.20
N MET A 295 8.71 -5.09 -15.75
CA MET A 295 7.42 -4.92 -16.44
C MET A 295 6.86 -3.50 -16.33
N SER A 296 7.17 -2.79 -15.24
CA SER A 296 6.78 -1.38 -15.08
C SER A 296 7.63 -0.41 -15.91
N ARG A 297 8.82 -0.83 -16.33
CA ARG A 297 9.77 0.00 -17.11
C ARG A 297 10.42 -0.77 -18.26
N PRO A 298 9.63 -1.27 -19.23
CA PRO A 298 10.17 -2.08 -20.31
C PRO A 298 11.09 -1.25 -21.21
N LYS A 299 12.40 -1.51 -21.13
CA LYS A 299 13.44 -0.76 -21.86
C LYS A 299 13.26 -0.84 -23.38
N PHE A 300 12.69 -1.93 -23.89
CA PHE A 300 12.45 -2.09 -25.32
C PHE A 300 11.50 -1.02 -25.89
N LEU A 301 10.65 -0.39 -25.06
CA LEU A 301 9.81 0.72 -25.52
C LEU A 301 10.62 1.91 -26.02
N PHE A 302 11.79 2.19 -25.44
CA PHE A 302 12.67 3.24 -25.96
C PHE A 302 13.41 2.83 -27.23
N TYR A 303 13.63 1.53 -27.42
CA TYR A 303 14.22 1.01 -28.65
C TYR A 303 13.24 1.12 -29.83
N ILE A 304 11.96 0.81 -29.59
CA ILE A 304 10.89 0.88 -30.60
C ILE A 304 10.43 2.32 -30.84
N PHE A 305 10.31 3.14 -29.79
CA PHE A 305 9.79 4.51 -29.85
C PHE A 305 10.89 5.54 -29.53
N LYS A 306 11.84 5.72 -30.46
CA LYS A 306 12.96 6.67 -30.29
C LYS A 306 12.54 8.14 -30.34
N ASN A 307 11.63 8.49 -31.25
CA ASN A 307 11.21 9.87 -31.50
C ASN A 307 9.72 10.05 -31.19
N GLU A 308 9.33 11.26 -30.81
CA GLU A 308 7.92 11.59 -30.68
C GLU A 308 7.23 11.57 -32.06
N PRO A 309 5.97 11.09 -32.13
CA PRO A 309 5.24 11.04 -33.38
C PRO A 309 5.00 12.46 -33.94
N THR A 310 5.58 12.75 -35.10
CA THR A 310 5.37 13.99 -35.87
C THR A 310 4.15 13.89 -36.80
N GLU A 311 3.72 15.01 -37.38
CA GLU A 311 2.64 15.07 -38.40
C GLU A 311 2.92 14.23 -39.66
N SER A 312 4.17 13.84 -39.91
CA SER A 312 4.57 12.94 -40.99
C SER A 312 4.59 11.45 -40.61
N SER A 313 4.43 11.11 -39.32
CA SER A 313 4.47 9.72 -38.84
C SER A 313 3.20 8.93 -39.21
N SER A 314 3.36 7.64 -39.56
CA SER A 314 2.26 6.72 -39.86
C SER A 314 1.19 6.68 -38.75
N LYS A 315 -0.09 6.59 -39.14
CA LYS A 315 -1.22 6.43 -38.20
C LYS A 315 -1.02 5.26 -37.25
N LEU A 316 -0.42 4.16 -37.73
CA LEU A 316 -0.12 2.98 -36.92
C LEU A 316 0.93 3.31 -35.85
N TYR A 317 2.00 4.04 -36.20
CA TYR A 317 3.04 4.44 -35.25
C TYR A 317 2.50 5.39 -34.17
N ARG A 318 1.64 6.34 -34.54
CA ARG A 318 0.99 7.23 -33.55
C ARG A 318 0.12 6.46 -32.58
N TRP A 319 -0.67 5.51 -33.10
CA TRP A 319 -1.55 4.69 -32.27
C TRP A 319 -0.76 3.76 -31.34
N THR A 320 0.27 3.08 -31.84
CA THR A 320 1.13 2.21 -31.01
C THR A 320 1.93 3.02 -29.99
N TYR A 321 2.48 4.18 -30.37
CA TYR A 321 3.16 5.09 -29.44
C TYR A 321 2.22 5.51 -28.31
N LYS A 322 1.03 6.03 -28.64
CA LYS A 322 0.04 6.49 -27.65
C LYS A 322 -0.43 5.35 -26.73
N THR A 323 -0.46 4.12 -27.22
CA THR A 323 -0.95 2.96 -26.48
C THR A 323 0.13 2.35 -25.58
N PHE A 324 1.34 2.11 -26.11
CA PHE A 324 2.40 1.36 -25.44
C PHE A 324 3.38 2.24 -24.66
N ARG A 325 3.68 3.46 -25.13
CA ARG A 325 4.62 4.37 -24.44
C ARG A 325 4.23 4.64 -22.98
N PRO A 326 2.94 4.85 -22.63
CA PRO A 326 2.55 5.11 -21.24
C PRO A 326 2.66 3.91 -20.28
N PHE A 327 3.02 2.71 -20.75
CA PHE A 327 3.38 1.59 -19.87
C PHE A 327 4.79 1.76 -19.26
N TYR A 328 5.55 2.77 -19.69
CA TYR A 328 6.77 3.16 -19.01
C TYR A 328 6.45 4.15 -17.88
N TYR A 329 6.32 3.62 -16.66
CA TYR A 329 5.90 4.42 -15.52
C TYR A 329 7.02 5.33 -14.98
N ASN A 330 6.59 6.43 -14.34
CA ASN A 330 7.48 7.28 -13.54
C ASN A 330 7.99 6.50 -12.31
N ARG A 331 9.03 7.02 -11.64
CA ARG A 331 9.67 6.27 -10.53
C ARG A 331 8.73 6.04 -9.33
N ALA A 332 7.85 6.99 -9.02
CA ALA A 332 6.92 6.90 -7.90
C ALA A 332 5.81 5.85 -8.12
N ASP A 333 5.31 5.75 -9.34
CA ASP A 333 4.33 4.75 -9.78
C ASP A 333 4.98 3.37 -9.87
N THR A 334 6.20 3.27 -10.43
CA THR A 334 6.98 2.03 -10.45
C THR A 334 7.14 1.45 -9.04
N VAL A 335 7.48 2.27 -8.04
CA VAL A 335 7.60 1.80 -6.65
C VAL A 335 6.26 1.27 -6.11
N SER A 336 5.15 1.91 -6.48
CA SER A 336 3.80 1.44 -6.12
C SER A 336 3.52 0.06 -6.73
N VAL A 337 3.85 -0.12 -8.02
CA VAL A 337 3.71 -1.42 -8.71
C VAL A 337 4.60 -2.49 -8.09
N MET A 338 5.85 -2.15 -7.75
CA MET A 338 6.79 -3.07 -7.10
C MET A 338 6.30 -3.57 -5.74
N LEU A 339 5.75 -2.68 -4.92
CA LEU A 339 5.24 -3.03 -3.59
C LEU A 339 3.90 -3.77 -3.66
N CYS A 340 3.03 -3.43 -4.62
CA CYS A 340 1.72 -4.06 -4.74
C CYS A 340 1.75 -5.41 -5.48
N GLY A 341 2.51 -5.52 -6.57
CA GLY A 341 2.42 -6.66 -7.49
C GLY A 341 2.88 -7.99 -6.89
N GLY A 342 3.97 -7.99 -6.12
CA GLY A 342 4.51 -9.20 -5.49
C GLY A 342 3.95 -9.51 -4.10
N ALA A 343 3.28 -8.55 -3.44
CA ALA A 343 2.83 -8.72 -2.07
C ALA A 343 1.54 -9.54 -1.96
N LYS A 344 1.41 -10.30 -0.87
CA LYS A 344 0.25 -11.14 -0.55
C LYS A 344 -0.26 -10.84 0.84
N THR A 345 -1.57 -10.72 1.01
CA THR A 345 -2.20 -10.28 2.26
C THR A 345 -2.64 -11.46 3.11
N ALA A 346 -2.13 -11.51 4.35
CA ALA A 346 -2.62 -12.49 5.32
C ALA A 346 -4.05 -12.17 5.79
N ALA A 347 -4.44 -10.89 5.87
CA ALA A 347 -5.76 -10.52 6.41
C ALA A 347 -6.93 -11.11 5.60
N LEU A 348 -6.89 -10.90 4.28
CA LEU A 348 -7.87 -11.50 3.37
C LEU A 348 -7.54 -12.96 3.05
N GLY A 349 -6.25 -13.31 2.93
CA GLY A 349 -5.82 -14.66 2.59
C GLY A 349 -6.24 -15.71 3.63
N VAL A 350 -6.10 -15.42 4.93
CA VAL A 350 -6.55 -16.35 5.99
C VAL A 350 -8.06 -16.57 5.91
N SER A 351 -8.82 -15.50 5.65
CA SER A 351 -10.28 -15.58 5.46
C SER A 351 -10.66 -16.38 4.22
N LEU A 352 -9.98 -16.15 3.10
CA LEU A 352 -10.14 -16.91 1.87
C LEU A 352 -9.81 -18.39 2.04
N VAL A 353 -8.72 -18.73 2.73
CA VAL A 353 -8.37 -20.13 3.00
C VAL A 353 -9.46 -20.79 3.87
N SER A 354 -9.84 -20.13 4.97
CA SER A 354 -10.79 -20.71 5.93
C SER A 354 -12.20 -20.85 5.36
N SER A 355 -12.63 -19.91 4.51
CA SER A 355 -13.93 -19.99 3.82
C SER A 355 -13.96 -21.06 2.73
N GLN A 356 -12.86 -21.26 1.99
CA GLN A 356 -12.80 -22.25 0.91
C GLN A 356 -12.67 -23.68 1.45
N TYR A 357 -11.82 -23.88 2.46
CA TYR A 357 -11.47 -25.20 2.97
C TYR A 357 -12.22 -25.61 4.23
N GLY A 358 -12.88 -24.65 4.90
CA GLY A 358 -13.57 -24.84 6.17
C GLY A 358 -12.65 -24.73 7.39
N SER A 359 -13.19 -24.18 8.49
CA SER A 359 -12.43 -23.92 9.71
C SER A 359 -12.00 -25.16 10.49
N HIS A 360 -12.60 -26.30 10.20
CA HIS A 360 -12.33 -27.59 10.84
C HIS A 360 -11.46 -28.50 9.98
N ASN A 361 -10.93 -28.01 8.86
CA ASN A 361 -10.09 -28.81 7.98
C ASN A 361 -8.82 -29.26 8.71
N PRO A 362 -8.48 -30.57 8.72
CA PRO A 362 -7.31 -31.09 9.41
C PRO A 362 -5.98 -30.57 8.85
N HIS A 363 -5.96 -30.10 7.61
CA HIS A 363 -4.78 -29.56 6.91
C HIS A 363 -4.74 -28.03 6.89
N LEU A 364 -5.65 -27.36 7.60
CA LEU A 364 -5.77 -25.89 7.57
C LEU A 364 -4.47 -25.17 7.95
N GLY A 365 -3.75 -25.70 8.94
CA GLY A 365 -2.45 -25.21 9.35
C GLY A 365 -1.43 -25.28 8.22
N GLN A 366 -1.37 -26.38 7.48
CA GLN A 366 -0.47 -26.54 6.33
C GLN A 366 -0.81 -25.57 5.19
N LEU A 367 -2.08 -25.26 4.99
CA LEU A 367 -2.52 -24.25 4.02
C LEU A 367 -2.15 -22.82 4.44
N LEU A 368 -2.18 -22.52 5.74
CA LEU A 368 -1.96 -21.17 6.29
C LEU A 368 -0.47 -20.83 6.50
N VAL A 369 0.39 -21.81 6.75
CA VAL A 369 1.82 -21.60 7.04
C VAL A 369 2.54 -20.80 5.95
N PRO A 370 2.44 -21.15 4.64
CA PRO A 370 3.12 -20.39 3.60
C PRO A 370 2.68 -18.93 3.55
N LEU A 371 1.38 -18.68 3.74
CA LEU A 371 0.80 -17.34 3.72
C LEU A 371 1.36 -16.45 4.84
N VAL A 372 1.39 -16.95 6.08
CA VAL A 372 1.86 -16.15 7.21
C VAL A 372 3.37 -15.95 7.20
N LEU A 373 4.14 -16.94 6.75
CA LEU A 373 5.58 -16.82 6.57
C LEU A 373 5.91 -15.81 5.48
N TYR A 374 5.29 -15.96 4.30
CA TYR A 374 5.46 -15.02 3.18
C TYR A 374 5.11 -13.59 3.59
N GLN A 375 4.00 -13.39 4.33
CA GLN A 375 3.61 -12.09 4.84
C GLN A 375 4.64 -11.50 5.82
N ALA A 376 5.24 -12.29 6.70
CA ALA A 376 6.24 -11.79 7.64
C ALA A 376 7.52 -11.35 6.90
N GLU A 377 7.98 -12.20 5.98
CA GLU A 377 9.21 -12.02 5.24
C GLU A 377 9.11 -10.91 4.19
N GLN A 378 7.99 -10.81 3.47
CA GLN A 378 7.80 -9.74 2.49
C GLN A 378 7.83 -8.36 3.13
N VAL A 379 7.31 -8.18 4.36
CA VAL A 379 7.30 -6.87 5.03
C VAL A 379 8.72 -6.51 5.45
N LEU A 380 9.50 -7.48 5.89
CA LEU A 380 10.93 -7.31 6.16
C LEU A 380 11.69 -6.90 4.89
N ALA A 381 11.53 -7.67 3.81
CA ALA A 381 12.18 -7.42 2.52
C ALA A 381 11.79 -6.05 1.94
N ALA A 382 10.49 -5.71 1.96
CA ALA A 382 9.99 -4.40 1.55
C ALA A 382 10.60 -3.27 2.40
N GLY A 383 10.73 -3.46 3.71
CA GLY A 383 11.35 -2.48 4.61
C GLY A 383 12.80 -2.19 4.25
N LEU A 384 13.58 -3.22 3.90
CA LEU A 384 14.96 -3.08 3.44
C LEU A 384 15.02 -2.35 2.09
N LEU A 385 14.18 -2.75 1.14
CA LEU A 385 14.13 -2.19 -0.22
C LEU A 385 13.66 -0.73 -0.25
N THR A 386 12.79 -0.33 0.68
CA THR A 386 12.22 1.03 0.76
C THR A 386 13.29 2.11 0.77
N THR A 387 14.42 1.89 1.45
CA THR A 387 15.53 2.85 1.49
C THR A 387 16.17 3.04 0.12
N TYR A 388 16.34 1.95 -0.63
CA TYR A 388 16.87 1.98 -1.99
C TYR A 388 15.87 2.61 -2.97
N MET A 389 14.58 2.26 -2.85
CA MET A 389 13.49 2.86 -3.62
C MET A 389 13.43 4.38 -3.42
N LYS A 390 13.55 4.86 -2.18
CA LYS A 390 13.57 6.30 -1.86
C LYS A 390 14.73 7.02 -2.55
N LYS A 391 15.96 6.51 -2.39
CA LYS A 391 17.15 7.07 -3.05
C LYS A 391 16.98 7.08 -4.57
N TRP A 392 16.38 6.02 -5.11
CA TRP A 392 16.13 5.92 -6.55
C TRP A 392 15.05 6.92 -7.02
N ILE A 393 13.98 7.16 -6.28
CA ILE A 393 12.99 8.20 -6.62
C ILE A 393 13.65 9.58 -6.61
N HIS A 394 14.42 9.90 -5.57
CA HIS A 394 15.07 11.22 -5.41
C HIS A 394 16.13 11.50 -6.50
N ALA A 395 16.77 10.45 -7.01
CA ALA A 395 17.68 10.57 -8.15
C ALA A 395 16.96 10.74 -9.50
N GLY A 396 15.62 10.71 -9.54
CA GLY A 396 14.83 10.81 -10.76
C GLY A 396 14.64 12.23 -11.28
N PRO A 397 14.48 12.40 -12.61
CA PRO A 397 14.20 13.71 -13.20
C PRO A 397 12.88 14.29 -12.68
N ASP A 398 11.83 13.47 -12.57
CA ASP A 398 10.49 13.90 -12.12
C ASP A 398 10.52 14.49 -10.71
N TYR A 399 11.28 13.88 -9.79
CA TYR A 399 11.41 14.36 -8.41
C TYR A 399 12.20 15.66 -8.33
N LYS A 400 13.29 15.77 -9.11
CA LYS A 400 14.11 17.00 -9.17
C LYS A 400 13.32 18.17 -9.73
N ALA A 401 12.59 17.95 -10.82
CA ALA A 401 11.71 18.95 -11.41
C ALA A 401 10.61 19.39 -10.44
N ALA A 402 10.01 18.46 -9.69
CA ALA A 402 9.02 18.79 -8.67
C ALA A 402 9.61 19.59 -7.51
N GLN A 403 10.84 19.29 -7.07
CA GLN A 403 11.52 20.09 -6.05
C GLN A 403 11.87 21.49 -6.56
N GLU A 404 12.35 21.60 -7.80
CA GLU A 404 12.67 22.90 -8.42
C GLU A 404 11.42 23.77 -8.55
N ALA A 405 10.32 23.22 -9.05
CA ALA A 405 9.04 23.93 -9.12
C ALA A 405 8.54 24.36 -7.73
N LYS A 406 8.77 23.55 -6.70
CA LYS A 406 8.39 23.91 -5.33
C LYS A 406 9.25 25.05 -4.79
N ARG A 407 10.57 25.02 -5.03
CA ARG A 407 11.49 26.10 -4.66
C ARG A 407 11.12 27.41 -5.33
N LEU A 408 10.81 27.38 -6.63
CA LEU A 408 10.38 28.57 -7.37
C LEU A 408 9.09 29.18 -6.79
N LYS A 409 8.11 28.34 -6.40
CA LYS A 409 6.89 28.81 -5.73
C LYS A 409 7.16 29.38 -4.35
N GLU A 410 8.02 28.75 -3.56
CA GLU A 410 8.42 29.27 -2.25
C GLU A 410 9.13 30.63 -2.40
N GLU A 411 9.98 30.78 -3.41
CA GLU A 411 10.64 32.06 -3.77
C GLU A 411 9.65 33.12 -4.28
N GLU A 412 8.62 32.75 -5.05
CA GLU A 412 7.53 33.64 -5.47
C GLU A 412 6.69 34.11 -4.29
N GLU A 413 6.26 33.20 -3.41
CA GLU A 413 5.49 33.53 -2.20
C GLU A 413 6.30 34.45 -1.25
N GLU A 414 7.61 34.25 -1.16
CA GLU A 414 8.51 35.10 -0.37
C GLU A 414 8.69 36.48 -1.01
N ARG A 415 8.81 36.56 -2.35
CA ARG A 415 8.81 37.84 -3.08
C ARG A 415 7.51 38.60 -2.92
N GLU A 416 6.36 37.95 -3.00
CA GLU A 416 5.05 38.58 -2.78
C GLU A 416 4.92 39.12 -1.35
N LYS A 417 5.34 38.35 -0.34
CA LYS A 417 5.37 38.82 1.05
C LYS A 417 6.30 40.03 1.24
N ASN A 418 7.47 40.02 0.61
CA ASN A 418 8.42 41.13 0.68
C ASN A 418 7.95 42.35 -0.11
N ALA A 419 7.22 42.18 -1.21
CA ALA A 419 6.62 43.29 -1.95
C ALA A 419 5.49 43.97 -1.16
N VAL A 420 4.69 43.20 -0.42
CA VAL A 420 3.62 43.74 0.45
C VAL A 420 4.21 44.45 1.68
N ASN A 421 5.27 43.90 2.28
CA ASN A 421 5.95 44.52 3.44
C ASN A 421 6.90 45.67 3.05
N GLY A 422 7.30 45.76 1.78
CA GLY A 422 8.28 46.72 1.26
C GLY A 422 7.70 48.03 0.76
N THR A 423 6.38 48.23 0.82
CA THR A 423 5.75 49.52 0.46
C THR A 423 6.08 50.56 1.55
N PRO A 424 6.90 51.60 1.27
CA PRO A 424 7.10 52.68 2.23
C PRO A 424 5.79 53.46 2.38
N ILE A 425 5.26 53.54 3.59
CA ILE A 425 4.06 54.33 3.93
C ILE A 425 4.30 55.85 3.79
N ASP A 426 5.51 56.28 3.43
CA ASP A 426 5.90 57.70 3.42
C ASP A 426 5.74 58.43 2.06
N GLN A 427 5.23 57.80 1.00
CA GLN A 427 5.03 58.49 -0.30
C GLN A 427 3.57 58.76 -0.70
N LEU A 428 2.59 58.38 0.14
CA LEU A 428 1.16 58.64 -0.13
C LEU A 428 0.56 59.77 0.73
N LYS A 429 1.38 60.48 1.52
CA LYS A 429 0.89 61.61 2.35
C LYS A 429 1.10 63.01 1.74
N ASP A 430 1.95 63.15 0.73
CA ASP A 430 2.27 64.49 0.18
C ASP A 430 1.48 64.87 -1.08
N THR A 431 0.56 64.03 -1.56
CA THR A 431 -0.27 64.35 -2.76
C THR A 431 -1.76 64.47 -2.48
N GLN A 432 -2.21 64.37 -1.22
CA GLN A 432 -3.63 64.54 -0.86
C GLN A 432 -3.93 65.74 0.05
N PHE A 433 -2.97 66.64 0.28
CA PHE A 433 -3.18 67.85 1.10
C PHE A 433 -3.19 69.18 0.33
N GLU A 434 -3.00 69.19 -0.99
CA GLU A 434 -3.08 70.44 -1.80
C GLU A 434 -4.35 70.58 -2.66
N GLU A 435 -5.16 69.54 -2.89
CA GLU A 435 -6.36 69.65 -3.75
C GLU A 435 -7.71 69.75 -3.00
N ALA A 436 -7.70 69.80 -1.67
CA ALA A 436 -8.94 69.76 -0.88
C ALA A 436 -9.57 71.13 -0.58
N ASP A 437 -8.97 72.25 -0.97
CA ASP A 437 -9.45 73.60 -0.59
C ASP A 437 -10.07 74.43 -1.73
N GLU A 438 -10.18 73.90 -2.95
CA GLU A 438 -10.66 74.68 -4.11
C GLU A 438 -11.98 74.22 -4.78
N SER A 439 -12.64 73.14 -4.34
CA SER A 439 -13.82 72.61 -5.08
C SER A 439 -15.20 72.78 -4.40
N LEU A 440 -15.30 73.51 -3.29
CA LEU A 440 -16.59 73.90 -2.70
C LEU A 440 -17.18 75.16 -3.34
N ASN A 441 -17.38 75.14 -4.66
CA ASN A 441 -18.40 75.99 -5.29
C ASN A 441 -18.59 75.60 -6.76
N GLN A 442 -19.65 74.83 -7.05
CA GLN A 442 -20.61 75.08 -8.14
C GLN A 442 -21.42 73.80 -8.48
N SER A 443 -22.75 73.97 -8.46
CA SER A 443 -23.78 73.34 -9.32
C SER A 443 -23.69 71.84 -9.64
N GLY A 444 -24.72 71.01 -9.43
CA GLY A 444 -26.10 71.25 -9.83
C GLY A 444 -26.40 70.60 -11.19
N SER A 445 -27.10 69.46 -11.16
CA SER A 445 -27.98 68.89 -12.22
C SER A 445 -27.42 68.04 -13.38
N SER A 446 -28.14 66.93 -13.60
CA SER A 446 -28.53 66.28 -14.87
C SER A 446 -27.72 65.10 -15.48
N SER A 447 -28.43 63.95 -15.52
CA SER A 447 -28.74 63.05 -16.67
C SER A 447 -27.69 62.28 -17.50
N SER A 448 -28.11 61.04 -17.83
CA SER A 448 -27.76 60.14 -18.96
C SER A 448 -26.55 59.21 -18.80
N LYS A 449 -26.74 57.89 -18.69
CA LYS A 449 -26.92 56.87 -19.78
C LYS A 449 -25.68 56.74 -20.68
N ASP A 450 -24.89 55.67 -20.55
CA ASP A 450 -25.04 54.39 -21.27
C ASP A 450 -23.77 53.50 -21.21
N HIS A 451 -24.02 52.18 -21.31
CA HIS A 451 -23.14 51.08 -21.74
C HIS A 451 -21.94 50.60 -20.90
N ALA A 452 -22.07 49.37 -20.38
CA ALA A 452 -21.07 48.30 -20.56
C ALA A 452 -21.69 46.91 -20.31
N VAL A 453 -22.01 46.21 -21.40
CA VAL A 453 -22.21 44.75 -21.46
C VAL A 453 -20.93 44.17 -22.05
N ASP A 454 -20.58 42.97 -21.58
CA ASP A 454 -19.73 41.97 -22.21
C ASP A 454 -18.24 41.90 -21.83
N SER A 455 -17.89 40.81 -21.14
CA SER A 455 -16.67 39.98 -21.33
C SER A 455 -16.33 39.14 -20.09
N LYS A 456 -17.18 38.13 -19.79
CA LYS A 456 -16.80 36.97 -18.97
C LYS A 456 -16.74 35.72 -19.86
N GLN A 457 -15.66 35.57 -20.62
CA GLN A 457 -15.29 34.27 -21.20
C GLN A 457 -13.86 34.31 -21.75
N LYS A 458 -12.90 33.81 -20.97
CA LYS A 458 -11.65 33.14 -21.42
C LYS A 458 -10.74 32.95 -20.21
N LEU A 459 -10.77 31.76 -19.60
CA LEU A 459 -9.64 31.12 -18.91
C LEU A 459 -10.09 29.73 -18.44
N SER A 460 -10.26 28.82 -19.39
CA SER A 460 -10.38 27.38 -19.14
C SER A 460 -9.89 26.62 -20.37
N SER A 461 -8.56 26.51 -20.51
CA SER A 461 -7.93 25.43 -21.28
C SER A 461 -6.42 25.43 -21.01
N LYS A 462 -6.00 24.66 -20.01
CA LYS A 462 -4.69 23.99 -19.88
C LYS A 462 -4.60 23.41 -18.46
N VAL A 463 -5.03 22.16 -18.29
CA VAL A 463 -4.31 21.02 -17.67
C VAL A 463 -5.05 19.76 -18.09
#